data_AF-A0A1C9C4L6-F1
#
_entry.id   AF-A0A1C9C4L6-F1
#
_cell.length_a   1.000
_cell.length_b   1.000
_cell.length_c   1.000
_cell.angle_alpha   90.00
_cell.angle_beta   90.00
_cell.angle_gamma   90.00
#
_symmetry.space_group_name_H-M   'P 1'
#
loop_
_entity.id
_entity.type
_entity.pdbx_description
1 polymer ?
#
loop_
_entity_poly.entity_id
_entity_poly.type
_entity_poly.pdbx_seq_one_letter_code
_entity_poly.pdbx_strand_id
1 'polypeptide(L)'
;LMEELDNIANTTSFNGKQLLSGNFINQEFQIGASSNQIVKATLGATHTSIIGLTRVETGGSVSSSGEVQAALKNANGVGDFQFQKVV
;
A
#
# COMPACT_ATOMS: atom_id res chain seq x y z
N LEU A 1 5.76 -12.87 16.89
CA LEU A 1 4.52 -12.34 16.28
C LEU A 1 4.82 -11.57 14.99
N MET A 2 5.46 -10.40 15.01
CA MET A 2 5.89 -9.72 13.75
C MET A 2 6.88 -10.58 12.95
N GLU A 3 7.84 -11.17 13.65
CA GLU A 3 8.77 -12.15 13.08
C GLU A 3 8.06 -13.34 12.40
N GLU A 4 6.89 -13.74 12.90
CA GLU A 4 6.14 -14.86 12.33
C GLU A 4 5.40 -14.45 11.06
N LEU A 5 4.93 -13.20 10.98
CA LEU A 5 4.42 -12.63 9.73
C LEU A 5 5.52 -12.52 8.67
N ASP A 6 6.72 -12.11 9.05
CA ASP A 6 7.86 -12.08 8.12
C ASP A 6 8.28 -13.50 7.70
N ASN A 7 8.23 -14.47 8.62
CA ASN A 7 8.45 -15.87 8.28
C ASN A 7 7.43 -16.37 7.26
N ILE A 8 6.14 -16.09 7.44
CA ILE A 8 5.10 -16.45 6.45
C ILE A 8 5.37 -15.78 5.10
N ALA A 9 5.70 -14.48 5.09
CA ALA A 9 5.99 -13.75 3.85
C ALA A 9 7.18 -14.35 3.08
N ASN A 10 8.21 -14.82 3.80
CA ASN A 10 9.44 -15.37 3.21
C ASN A 10 9.37 -16.86 2.87
N THR A 11 8.56 -17.64 3.59
CA THR A 11 8.49 -19.11 3.44
C THR A 11 7.35 -19.58 2.55
N THR A 12 6.29 -18.76 2.38
CA THR A 12 5.17 -19.10 1.51
C THR A 12 5.63 -19.15 0.05
N SER A 13 5.70 -20.38 -0.48
CA SER A 13 6.21 -20.66 -1.82
C SER A 13 5.39 -21.75 -2.50
N PHE A 14 5.34 -21.68 -3.83
CA PHE A 14 4.78 -22.74 -4.67
C PHE A 14 5.80 -23.11 -5.74
N ASN A 15 6.14 -24.40 -5.79
CA ASN A 15 7.11 -24.94 -6.75
C ASN A 15 8.44 -24.13 -6.80
N GLY A 16 8.98 -23.78 -5.62
CA GLY A 16 10.22 -23.01 -5.47
C GLY A 16 10.10 -21.50 -5.75
N LYS A 17 8.92 -21.00 -6.15
CA LYS A 17 8.67 -19.56 -6.32
C LYS A 17 8.05 -19.00 -5.05
N GLN A 18 8.69 -18.01 -4.45
CA GLN A 18 8.12 -17.27 -3.33
C GLN A 18 6.93 -16.43 -3.82
N LEU A 19 5.83 -16.48 -3.08
CA LEU A 19 4.59 -15.81 -3.46
C LEU A 19 4.46 -14.43 -2.80
N LEU A 20 4.74 -14.37 -1.49
CA LEU A 20 4.44 -13.22 -0.64
C LEU A 20 5.63 -12.28 -0.38
N SER A 21 6.80 -12.59 -0.95
CA SER A 21 8.01 -11.78 -0.78
C SER A 21 8.02 -10.50 -1.63
N GLY A 22 7.07 -10.35 -2.54
CA GLY A 22 7.02 -9.25 -3.52
C GLY A 22 7.76 -9.55 -4.83
N ASN A 23 8.38 -10.72 -4.96
CA ASN A 23 9.05 -11.15 -6.19
C ASN A 23 8.09 -11.80 -7.22
N PHE A 24 6.84 -12.05 -6.84
CA PHE A 24 5.83 -12.69 -7.70
C PHE A 24 5.09 -11.64 -8.54
N ILE A 25 5.81 -10.98 -9.45
CA ILE A 25 5.29 -9.87 -10.27
C ILE A 25 5.14 -10.30 -11.72
N ASN A 26 4.00 -9.96 -12.34
CA ASN A 26 3.70 -10.22 -13.76
C ASN A 26 3.85 -11.69 -14.17
N GLN A 27 3.48 -12.61 -13.28
CA GLN A 27 3.54 -14.03 -13.54
C GLN A 27 2.42 -14.43 -14.51
N GLU A 28 2.79 -15.01 -15.64
CA GLU A 28 1.85 -15.38 -16.70
C GLU A 28 1.51 -16.86 -16.65
N PHE A 29 0.22 -17.16 -16.72
CA PHE A 29 -0.32 -18.52 -16.72
C PHE A 29 -1.11 -18.73 -18.01
N GLN A 30 -0.59 -19.55 -18.90
CA GLN A 30 -1.31 -19.97 -20.11
C GLN A 30 -2.49 -20.87 -19.71
N ILE A 31 -3.71 -20.45 -20.05
CA ILE A 31 -4.96 -21.13 -19.67
C ILE A 31 -5.72 -21.72 -20.86
N GLY A 32 -5.22 -21.55 -22.08
CA GLY A 32 -5.89 -22.02 -23.29
C GLY A 32 -4.94 -22.58 -24.35
N ALA A 33 -5.52 -23.11 -25.42
CA ALA A 33 -4.77 -23.81 -26.47
C ALA A 33 -4.10 -22.88 -27.48
N SER A 34 -4.59 -21.64 -27.64
CA SER A 34 -4.00 -20.67 -28.56
C SER A 34 -2.97 -19.77 -27.87
N SER A 35 -1.94 -19.35 -28.59
CA SER A 35 -0.92 -18.42 -28.06
C SER A 35 -1.56 -17.16 -27.46
N ASN A 36 -0.99 -16.68 -26.35
CA ASN A 36 -1.41 -15.48 -25.62
C ASN A 36 -2.76 -15.57 -24.87
N GLN A 37 -3.36 -16.76 -24.75
CA GLN A 37 -4.46 -17.00 -23.82
C GLN A 37 -3.91 -17.16 -22.41
N ILE A 38 -3.54 -16.04 -21.79
CA ILE A 38 -2.84 -15.97 -20.51
C ILE A 38 -3.64 -15.21 -19.44
N VAL A 39 -3.47 -15.62 -18.19
CA VAL A 39 -3.82 -14.83 -17.01
C VAL A 39 -2.53 -14.29 -16.40
N LYS A 40 -2.48 -12.99 -16.11
CA LYS A 40 -1.36 -12.39 -15.38
C LYS A 40 -1.74 -12.25 -13.92
N ALA A 41 -0.86 -12.72 -13.04
CA ALA A 41 -0.98 -12.53 -11.61
C ALA A 41 0.24 -11.78 -11.08
N THR A 42 -0.03 -10.78 -10.26
CA THR A 42 0.98 -10.04 -9.50
C THR A 42 0.57 -10.10 -8.05
N LEU A 43 1.49 -10.52 -7.18
CA LEU A 43 1.29 -10.52 -5.75
C LEU A 43 2.28 -9.55 -5.10
N GLY A 44 1.72 -8.58 -4.40
CA GLY A 44 2.49 -7.60 -3.64
C GLY A 44 3.21 -8.24 -2.46
N ALA A 45 4.21 -7.54 -1.95
CA ALA A 45 4.95 -7.98 -0.78
C ALA A 45 4.09 -7.83 0.49
N THR A 46 4.11 -8.84 1.37
CA THR A 46 3.31 -8.84 2.60
C THR A 46 4.16 -8.88 3.87
N HIS A 47 5.43 -8.52 3.78
CA HIS A 47 6.33 -8.43 4.93
C HIS A 47 5.96 -7.23 5.81
N THR A 48 6.29 -7.33 7.10
CA THR A 48 5.80 -6.41 8.15
C THR A 48 6.27 -4.97 7.99
N SER A 49 7.36 -4.72 7.24
CA SER A 49 7.79 -3.36 6.96
C SER A 49 6.99 -2.65 5.86
N ILE A 50 6.12 -3.37 5.13
CA ILE A 50 5.29 -2.81 4.06
C ILE A 50 3.82 -2.72 4.49
N ILE A 51 3.37 -3.67 5.31
CA ILE A 51 2.00 -3.64 5.86
C ILE A 51 1.97 -2.88 7.19
N GLY A 52 0.95 -2.04 7.39
CA GLY A 52 0.79 -1.30 8.66
C GLY A 52 1.56 0.04 8.72
N LEU A 53 1.96 0.61 7.59
CA LEU A 53 2.54 1.96 7.54
C LEU A 53 1.50 3.01 7.98
N THR A 54 1.73 3.64 9.12
CA THR A 54 0.93 4.78 9.60
C THR A 54 1.72 6.06 9.43
N ARG A 55 1.13 7.06 8.76
CA ARG A 55 1.69 8.42 8.69
C ARG A 55 1.20 9.22 9.89
N VAL A 56 2.13 9.73 10.69
CA VAL A 56 1.84 10.63 11.82
C VAL A 56 2.53 11.95 11.55
N GLU A 57 1.81 13.05 11.71
CA GLU A 57 2.33 14.41 11.59
C GLU A 57 1.88 15.24 12.81
N THR A 58 2.79 16.04 13.35
CA THR A 58 2.53 16.92 14.48
C THR A 58 2.86 18.36 14.07
N GLY A 59 1.89 19.25 14.22
CA GLY A 59 2.08 20.69 14.01
C GLY A 59 2.95 21.32 15.11
N GLY A 60 3.52 22.49 14.82
CA GLY A 60 4.22 23.29 15.83
C GLY A 60 3.25 23.94 16.83
N SER A 61 3.80 24.48 17.93
CA SER A 61 3.03 25.29 18.87
C SER A 61 2.44 26.51 18.18
N VAL A 62 1.14 26.73 18.34
CA VAL A 62 0.43 27.90 17.81
C VAL A 62 0.83 29.13 18.63
N SER A 63 1.45 30.13 17.99
CA SER A 63 1.95 31.35 18.64
C SER A 63 1.10 32.61 18.36
N SER A 64 0.11 32.51 17.48
CA SER A 64 -0.78 33.61 17.10
C SER A 64 -2.20 33.10 16.83
N SER A 65 -3.21 33.93 17.11
CA SER A 65 -4.60 33.69 16.74
C SER A 65 -4.92 34.24 15.35
N GLY A 66 -5.98 33.72 14.73
CA GLY A 66 -6.46 34.16 13.42
C GLY A 66 -7.38 33.13 12.77
N GLU A 67 -8.05 33.52 11.68
CA GLU A 67 -8.86 32.60 10.89
C GLU A 67 -7.96 31.52 10.24
N VAL A 68 -8.29 30.25 10.46
CA VAL A 68 -7.58 29.10 9.88
C VAL A 68 -8.54 28.26 9.05
N GLN A 69 -8.04 27.77 7.91
CA GLN A 69 -8.70 26.78 7.07
C GLN A 69 -7.74 25.63 6.80
N ALA A 70 -8.12 24.42 7.21
CA ALA A 70 -7.37 23.21 6.89
C ALA A 70 -7.80 22.64 5.53
N ALA A 71 -6.88 21.95 4.86
CA ALA A 71 -7.14 21.21 3.64
C ALA A 71 -6.39 19.88 3.64
N LEU A 72 -7.07 18.78 3.32
CA LEU A 72 -6.41 17.54 2.93
C LEU A 72 -6.26 17.55 1.42
N LYS A 73 -5.00 17.63 0.94
CA LYS A 73 -4.72 17.63 -0.49
C LYS A 73 -4.84 16.24 -1.07
N ASN A 74 -5.56 16.11 -2.18
CA ASN A 74 -5.72 14.88 -2.94
C ASN A 74 -6.05 13.62 -2.10
N ALA A 75 -6.90 13.75 -1.08
CA ALA A 75 -7.14 12.68 -0.11
C ALA A 75 -7.73 11.39 -0.71
N ASN A 76 -8.35 11.49 -1.89
CA ASN A 76 -9.00 10.39 -2.60
C ASN A 76 -8.50 10.17 -4.04
N GLY A 77 -7.43 10.86 -4.45
CA GLY A 77 -6.91 10.76 -5.83
C GLY A 77 -7.65 11.62 -6.88
N VAL A 78 -8.68 12.38 -6.50
CA VAL A 78 -9.51 13.18 -7.44
C VAL A 78 -9.43 14.68 -7.15
N GLY A 79 -9.39 15.09 -5.88
CA GLY A 79 -9.35 16.51 -5.53
C GLY A 79 -9.09 16.78 -4.04
N ASP A 80 -9.06 18.06 -3.70
CA ASP A 80 -8.78 18.53 -2.35
C ASP A 80 -10.05 18.55 -1.48
N PHE A 81 -9.90 18.18 -0.21
CA PHE A 81 -10.94 18.31 0.80
C PHE A 81 -10.66 19.56 1.64
N GLN A 82 -11.53 20.57 1.52
CA GLN A 82 -11.41 21.85 2.24
C GLN A 82 -12.34 21.85 3.45
N PHE A 83 -11.80 22.08 4.64
CA PHE A 83 -12.63 22.26 5.84
C PHE A 83 -13.22 23.67 5.89
N GLN A 84 -14.27 23.86 6.69
CA GLN A 84 -14.81 25.20 6.95
C GLN A 84 -13.79 26.04 7.73
N LYS A 85 -13.76 27.34 7.46
CA LYS A 85 -12.93 28.29 8.19
C LYS A 85 -13.38 28.41 9.65
N VAL A 86 -12.44 28.53 10.56
CA VAL A 86 -12.68 28.73 12.00
C VAL A 86 -11.84 29.91 12.48
N VAL A 87 -12.40 30.73 13.38
CA VAL A 87 -11.77 31.92 13.99
C VAL A 87 -11.41 31.63 15.44
#